data_AF-A0AA36NTP4-F1
#
_entry.id   AF-A0AA36NTP4-F1
#
_cell.length_a   1.000
_cell.length_b   1.000
_cell.length_c   1.000
_cell.angle_alpha   90.00
_cell.angle_beta   90.00
_cell.angle_gamma   90.00
#
_symmetry.space_group_name_H-M   'P 1'
#
loop_
_entity.id
_entity.type
_entity.pdbx_description
1 polymer ?
#
loop_
_entity_poly.entity_id
_entity_poly.type
_entity_poly.pdbx_seq_one_letter_code
_entity_poly.pdbx_strand_id
1 'polypeptide(L)'
;MSFDLKVSLQQRSEPSAQQKKLNRLIDKIEQQKVSLATWQNAQAEIQQHIRQKLMPVYNDLHIVLFQQLEQLWNILHSHEFSKADIQQLDEKIAQLAQMLKCSKMLSAEQLELVKQIDTFYQQHAGESVKKNRKAQSIKSEYEESVDQRADLEEDFERYAAEQQQAREQAKQQRQQQKREQAEQMAAQSLKTVYLKIAAMIHPDREQDETKKQEKTELFQQASQAYEKQDLFYLLKLQLQLEQNKGLGV
;
A
#
# COMPACT_ATOMS: atom_id res chain seq x y z
N MET A 1 23.47 -10.15 -4.05
CA MET A 1 24.26 -10.82 -5.09
C MET A 1 24.72 -9.76 -6.08
N SER A 2 25.92 -9.22 -5.85
CA SER A 2 26.56 -8.22 -6.68
C SER A 2 27.16 -8.96 -7.88
N PHE A 3 26.57 -8.82 -9.06
CA PHE A 3 27.11 -9.44 -10.28
C PHE A 3 28.18 -8.52 -10.88
N ASP A 4 29.36 -8.51 -10.25
CA ASP A 4 30.55 -7.85 -10.79
C ASP A 4 31.36 -8.85 -11.63
N LEU A 5 31.03 -8.94 -12.92
CA LEU A 5 31.87 -9.58 -13.92
C LEU A 5 33.01 -8.61 -14.29
N LYS A 6 34.18 -8.80 -13.66
CA LYS A 6 35.44 -8.13 -14.01
C LYS A 6 36.01 -8.73 -15.29
N VAL A 7 35.96 -8.01 -16.39
CA VAL A 7 36.83 -8.24 -17.56
C VAL A 7 37.53 -6.93 -17.91
N SER A 8 38.84 -7.02 -18.08
CA SER A 8 39.84 -5.95 -18.12
C SER A 8 39.55 -4.87 -19.17
N LEU A 9 39.52 -3.61 -18.71
CA LEU A 9 39.29 -2.40 -19.50
C LEU A 9 40.60 -1.90 -20.14
N GLN A 10 40.73 -1.94 -21.47
CA GLN A 10 41.72 -1.11 -22.18
C GLN A 10 41.06 -0.31 -23.32
N GLN A 11 41.26 1.01 -23.24
CA GLN A 11 41.02 2.11 -24.20
C GLN A 11 39.57 2.47 -24.60
N ARG A 12 38.99 3.44 -23.86
CA ARG A 12 37.67 4.06 -24.08
C ARG A 12 37.63 4.95 -25.33
N SER A 13 36.73 4.67 -26.27
CA SER A 13 36.15 5.69 -27.15
C SER A 13 35.28 6.65 -26.31
N GLU A 14 35.34 7.95 -26.59
CA GLU A 14 34.57 8.93 -25.80
C GLU A 14 33.06 8.73 -25.99
N PRO A 15 32.28 8.52 -24.92
CA PRO A 15 30.85 8.28 -25.04
C PRO A 15 30.11 9.54 -25.51
N SER A 16 29.15 9.36 -26.41
CA SER A 16 28.27 10.41 -26.91
C SER A 16 27.53 11.11 -25.74
N ALA A 17 27.14 12.38 -25.92
CA ALA A 17 26.39 13.14 -24.92
C ALA A 17 25.10 12.41 -24.46
N GLN A 18 24.44 11.69 -25.37
CA GLN A 18 23.27 10.87 -25.07
C GLN A 18 23.62 9.64 -24.21
N GLN A 19 24.72 8.94 -24.52
CA GLN A 19 25.23 7.80 -23.73
C GLN A 19 25.66 8.23 -22.32
N LYS A 20 26.32 9.39 -22.18
CA LYS A 20 26.65 9.97 -20.86
C LYS A 20 25.39 10.24 -20.02
N LYS A 21 24.30 10.69 -20.66
CA LYS A 21 23.00 10.90 -19.99
C LYS A 21 22.38 9.57 -19.55
N LEU A 22 22.41 8.56 -20.43
CA LEU A 22 21.92 7.22 -20.12
C LEU A 22 22.67 6.60 -18.93
N ASN A 23 24.00 6.66 -18.93
CA ASN A 23 24.83 6.11 -17.84
C ASN A 23 24.46 6.76 -16.49
N ARG A 24 24.33 8.09 -16.45
CA ARG A 24 23.90 8.79 -15.23
C ARG A 24 22.52 8.37 -14.75
N LEU A 25 21.59 8.05 -15.66
CA LEU A 25 20.27 7.55 -15.29
C LEU A 25 20.34 6.12 -14.75
N ILE A 26 21.18 5.27 -15.35
CA ILE A 26 21.44 3.92 -14.87
C ILE A 26 21.99 3.96 -13.44
N ASP A 27 23.04 4.76 -13.20
CA ASP A 27 23.66 4.91 -11.89
C ASP A 27 22.65 5.38 -10.83
N LYS A 28 21.78 6.35 -11.19
CA LYS A 28 20.72 6.82 -10.31
C LYS A 28 19.72 5.73 -9.95
N ILE A 29 19.32 4.91 -10.93
CA ILE A 29 18.40 3.80 -10.68
C ILE A 29 19.06 2.75 -9.78
N GLU A 30 20.34 2.44 -9.96
CA GLU A 30 21.05 1.51 -9.07
C GLU A 30 21.11 2.04 -7.63
N GLN A 31 21.47 3.31 -7.44
CA GLN A 31 21.47 3.95 -6.13
C GLN A 31 20.07 3.93 -5.48
N GLN A 32 19.02 4.18 -6.26
CA GLN A 32 17.64 4.10 -5.78
C GLN A 32 17.23 2.68 -5.40
N LYS A 33 17.62 1.66 -6.17
CA LYS A 33 17.36 0.25 -5.84
C LYS A 33 18.05 -0.15 -4.52
N VAL A 34 19.29 0.29 -4.30
CA VAL A 34 20.01 0.04 -3.04
C VAL A 34 19.30 0.74 -1.87
N SER A 35 18.96 2.02 -2.03
CA SER A 35 18.22 2.77 -1.00
C SER A 35 16.89 2.08 -0.66
N LEU A 36 16.11 1.70 -1.67
CA LEU A 36 14.85 0.98 -1.48
C LEU A 36 15.05 -0.33 -0.71
N ALA A 37 16.07 -1.12 -1.04
CA ALA A 37 16.40 -2.34 -0.30
C ALA A 37 16.78 -2.05 1.18
N THR A 38 17.55 -0.99 1.44
CA THR A 38 17.89 -0.60 2.83
C THR A 38 16.65 -0.19 3.63
N TRP A 39 15.73 0.57 3.02
CA TRP A 39 14.47 0.95 3.67
C TRP A 39 13.55 -0.25 3.92
N GLN A 40 13.46 -1.18 2.96
CA GLN A 40 12.69 -2.42 3.14
C GLN A 40 13.26 -3.27 4.27
N ASN A 41 14.59 -3.38 4.38
CA ASN A 41 15.22 -4.11 5.47
C ASN A 41 14.96 -3.44 6.83
N ALA A 42 15.16 -2.11 6.92
CA ALA A 42 14.86 -1.35 8.13
C ALA A 42 13.40 -1.48 8.55
N GLN A 43 12.45 -1.48 7.60
CA GLN A 43 11.04 -1.73 7.87
C GLN A 43 10.82 -3.13 8.45
N ALA A 44 11.45 -4.16 7.88
CA ALA A 44 11.33 -5.53 8.38
C ALA A 44 11.89 -5.67 9.81
N GLU A 45 13.05 -5.06 10.09
CA GLU A 45 13.66 -5.04 11.42
C GLU A 45 12.73 -4.37 12.45
N ILE A 46 12.14 -3.21 12.11
CA ILE A 46 11.19 -2.51 12.98
C ILE A 46 9.95 -3.37 13.23
N GLN A 47 9.37 -3.98 12.18
CA GLN A 47 8.21 -4.85 12.32
C GLN A 47 8.51 -6.07 13.19
N GLN A 48 9.68 -6.67 13.04
CA GLN A 48 10.14 -7.76 13.89
C GLN A 48 10.29 -7.30 15.34
N HIS A 49 10.90 -6.14 15.57
CA HIS A 49 11.06 -5.59 16.92
C HIS A 49 9.73 -5.34 17.61
N ILE A 50 8.77 -4.74 16.89
CA ILE A 50 7.40 -4.52 17.36
C ILE A 50 6.74 -5.86 17.69
N ARG A 51 6.86 -6.86 16.81
CA ARG A 51 6.30 -8.20 17.03
C ARG A 51 6.90 -8.88 18.27
N GLN A 52 8.19 -8.69 18.53
CA GLN A 52 8.87 -9.35 19.63
C GLN A 52 8.67 -8.65 20.98
N LYS A 53 8.67 -7.31 21.01
CA LYS A 53 8.64 -6.56 22.27
C LYS A 53 7.29 -5.91 22.58
N LEU A 54 6.66 -5.29 21.58
CA LEU A 54 5.44 -4.49 21.81
C LEU A 54 4.18 -5.35 21.76
N MET A 55 4.07 -6.25 20.76
CA MET A 55 2.90 -7.11 20.60
C MET A 55 2.58 -7.98 21.82
N PRO A 56 3.52 -8.65 22.52
CA PRO A 56 3.16 -9.42 23.71
C PRO A 56 2.64 -8.53 24.84
N VAL A 57 3.31 -7.41 25.13
CA VAL A 57 2.86 -6.47 26.17
C VAL A 57 1.49 -5.88 25.83
N TYR A 58 1.27 -5.54 24.57
CA TYR A 58 -0.01 -5.05 24.08
C TYR A 58 -1.10 -6.13 24.20
N ASN A 59 -0.80 -7.37 23.86
CA ASN A 59 -1.72 -8.49 24.03
C ASN A 59 -2.08 -8.72 25.50
N ASP A 60 -1.08 -8.75 26.38
CA ASP A 60 -1.28 -8.92 27.83
C ASP A 60 -2.17 -7.80 28.41
N LEU A 61 -1.93 -6.56 27.99
CA LEU A 61 -2.77 -5.42 28.38
C LEU A 61 -4.23 -5.63 27.93
N HIS A 62 -4.45 -6.05 26.69
CA HIS A 62 -5.80 -6.30 26.18
C HIS A 62 -6.50 -7.47 26.88
N ILE A 63 -5.76 -8.51 27.28
CA ILE A 63 -6.29 -9.62 28.09
C ILE A 63 -6.73 -9.10 29.47
N VAL A 64 -5.89 -8.32 30.15
CA VAL A 64 -6.21 -7.76 31.48
C VAL A 64 -7.42 -6.84 31.42
N LEU A 65 -7.51 -5.97 30.40
CA LEU A 65 -8.67 -5.10 30.21
C LEU A 65 -9.96 -5.89 29.98
N PHE A 66 -9.88 -6.99 29.21
CA PHE A 66 -11.03 -7.87 29.01
C PHE A 66 -11.44 -8.56 30.32
N GLN A 67 -10.48 -9.09 31.08
CA GLN A 67 -10.76 -9.69 32.39
C GLN A 67 -11.42 -8.70 33.35
N GLN A 68 -10.96 -7.45 33.37
CA GLN A 68 -11.59 -6.39 34.17
C GLN A 68 -13.04 -6.15 33.74
N LEU A 69 -13.30 -6.05 32.43
CA LEU A 69 -14.64 -5.88 31.91
C LEU A 69 -15.55 -7.06 32.30
N GLU A 70 -15.08 -8.29 32.13
CA GLU A 70 -15.83 -9.50 32.49
C GLU A 70 -16.13 -9.58 34.00
N GLN A 71 -15.15 -9.26 34.84
CA GLN A 71 -15.34 -9.24 36.30
C GLN A 71 -16.34 -8.17 36.73
N LEU A 72 -16.23 -6.95 36.21
CA LEU A 72 -17.17 -5.87 36.52
C LEU A 72 -18.58 -6.22 36.04
N TRP A 73 -18.70 -6.81 34.84
CA TRP A 73 -19.97 -7.29 34.31
C TRP A 73 -20.58 -8.38 35.21
N ASN A 74 -19.82 -9.39 35.61
CA ASN A 74 -20.32 -10.47 36.48
C ASN A 74 -20.70 -9.99 37.88
N ILE A 75 -19.89 -9.09 38.47
CA ILE A 75 -20.16 -8.51 39.79
C ILE A 75 -21.47 -7.72 39.78
N LEU A 76 -21.71 -6.93 38.72
CA LEU A 76 -22.95 -6.16 38.55
C LEU A 76 -24.22 -7.04 38.56
N HIS A 77 -24.12 -8.30 38.12
CA HIS A 77 -25.24 -9.25 38.10
C HIS A 77 -25.38 -10.10 39.37
N SER A 78 -24.37 -10.11 40.24
CA SER A 78 -24.32 -11.01 41.41
C SER A 78 -24.50 -10.31 42.76
N HIS A 79 -24.26 -8.99 42.83
CA HIS A 79 -24.31 -8.22 44.06
C HIS A 79 -25.30 -7.05 44.00
N GLU A 80 -25.93 -6.75 45.13
CA GLU A 80 -26.75 -5.55 45.28
C GLU A 80 -25.86 -4.34 45.58
N PHE A 81 -25.86 -3.36 44.66
CA PHE A 81 -25.09 -2.12 44.77
C PHE A 81 -26.01 -0.92 45.02
N SER A 82 -25.44 0.14 45.60
CA SER A 82 -26.12 1.44 45.64
C SER A 82 -26.31 1.98 44.23
N LYS A 83 -27.36 2.77 44.02
CA LYS A 83 -27.70 3.36 42.71
C LYS A 83 -26.55 4.21 42.12
N ALA A 84 -25.75 4.84 42.99
CA ALA A 84 -24.58 5.62 42.58
C ALA A 84 -23.41 4.72 42.13
N ASP A 85 -23.19 3.60 42.83
CA ASP A 85 -22.13 2.65 42.50
C ASP A 85 -22.42 1.90 41.18
N ILE A 86 -23.70 1.56 40.94
CA ILE A 86 -24.15 0.98 39.67
C ILE A 86 -23.85 1.92 38.50
N GLN A 87 -24.15 3.21 38.64
CA GLN A 87 -23.87 4.20 37.59
C GLN A 87 -22.37 4.32 37.28
N GLN A 88 -21.50 4.29 38.29
CA GLN A 88 -20.06 4.34 38.10
C GLN A 88 -19.53 3.07 37.44
N LEU A 89 -20.05 1.90 37.83
CA LEU A 89 -19.71 0.61 37.22
C LEU A 89 -20.15 0.56 35.76
N ASP A 90 -21.38 0.97 35.46
CA ASP A 90 -21.93 1.03 34.10
C ASP A 90 -21.10 1.93 33.18
N GLU A 91 -20.71 3.11 33.65
CA GLU A 91 -19.87 4.02 32.87
C GLU A 91 -18.50 3.40 32.57
N LYS A 92 -17.89 2.73 33.57
CA LYS A 92 -16.60 2.05 33.39
C LYS A 92 -16.69 0.86 32.45
N ILE A 93 -17.75 0.06 32.54
CA ILE A 93 -17.98 -1.07 31.64
C ILE A 93 -18.21 -0.58 30.20
N ALA A 94 -19.01 0.47 30.00
CA ALA A 94 -19.23 1.06 28.68
C ALA A 94 -17.92 1.59 28.05
N GLN A 95 -17.08 2.27 28.82
CA GLN A 95 -15.77 2.75 28.37
C GLN A 95 -14.85 1.59 27.95
N LEU A 96 -14.76 0.54 28.77
CA LEU A 96 -13.95 -0.65 28.46
C LEU A 96 -14.49 -1.39 27.22
N ALA A 97 -15.81 -1.53 27.10
CA ALA A 97 -16.45 -2.20 25.97
C ALA A 97 -16.17 -1.44 24.66
N GLN A 98 -16.30 -0.12 24.67
CA GLN A 98 -16.01 0.73 23.53
C GLN A 98 -14.52 0.65 23.11
N MET A 99 -13.61 0.57 24.08
CA MET A 99 -12.17 0.49 23.81
C MET A 99 -11.75 -0.89 23.26
N LEU A 100 -12.44 -1.95 23.67
CA LEU A 100 -12.13 -3.33 23.28
C LEU A 100 -12.86 -3.81 22.02
N LYS A 101 -13.96 -3.19 21.58
CA LYS A 101 -14.80 -3.65 20.45
C LYS A 101 -14.06 -3.81 19.11
N CYS A 102 -12.99 -3.05 18.91
CA CYS A 102 -12.15 -3.07 17.71
C CYS A 102 -10.78 -3.70 17.95
N SER A 103 -10.53 -4.30 19.13
CA SER A 103 -9.25 -4.93 19.41
C SER A 103 -9.04 -6.14 18.50
N LYS A 104 -7.89 -6.17 17.82
CA LYS A 104 -7.47 -7.32 17.01
C LYS A 104 -6.75 -8.41 17.82
N MET A 105 -6.62 -8.23 19.13
CA MET A 105 -5.90 -9.14 20.03
C MET A 105 -6.82 -10.08 20.81
N LEU A 106 -8.12 -9.79 20.85
CA LEU A 106 -9.11 -10.66 21.50
C LEU A 106 -9.47 -11.84 20.62
N SER A 107 -9.77 -12.98 21.25
CA SER A 107 -10.37 -14.12 20.53
C SER A 107 -11.75 -13.75 19.97
N ALA A 108 -12.23 -14.51 18.98
CA ALA A 108 -13.52 -14.26 18.35
C ALA A 108 -14.67 -14.25 19.38
N GLU A 109 -14.64 -15.18 20.34
CA GLU A 109 -15.64 -15.32 21.41
C GLU A 109 -15.62 -14.12 22.37
N GLN A 110 -14.43 -13.69 22.81
CA GLN A 110 -14.27 -12.51 23.68
C GLN A 110 -14.75 -11.23 23.00
N LEU A 111 -14.43 -11.06 21.71
CA LEU A 111 -14.83 -9.89 20.93
C LEU A 111 -16.34 -9.86 20.68
N GLU A 112 -16.98 -11.02 20.54
CA GLU A 112 -18.43 -11.13 20.43
C GLU A 112 -19.11 -10.72 21.74
N LEU A 113 -18.61 -11.18 22.89
CA LEU A 113 -19.08 -10.77 24.21
C LEU A 113 -18.92 -9.25 24.42
N VAL A 114 -17.76 -8.67 24.09
CA VAL A 114 -17.55 -7.23 24.17
C VAL A 114 -18.52 -6.45 23.28
N LYS A 115 -18.81 -6.93 22.08
CA LYS A 115 -19.79 -6.31 21.18
C LYS A 115 -21.20 -6.39 21.73
N GLN A 116 -21.58 -7.50 22.37
CA GLN A 116 -22.90 -7.63 22.99
C GLN A 116 -23.06 -6.60 24.12
N ILE A 117 -22.04 -6.44 24.97
CA ILE A 117 -22.02 -5.45 26.05
C ILE A 117 -22.03 -4.02 25.50
N ASP A 118 -21.19 -3.69 24.50
CA ASP A 118 -21.18 -2.38 23.85
C ASP A 118 -22.56 -2.05 23.22
N THR A 119 -23.20 -3.04 22.60
CA THR A 119 -24.56 -2.88 22.03
C THR A 119 -25.60 -2.60 23.12
N PHE A 120 -25.55 -3.33 24.24
CA PHE A 120 -26.44 -3.12 25.39
C PHE A 120 -26.35 -1.67 25.92
N TYR A 121 -25.15 -1.16 26.14
CA TYR A 121 -24.97 0.21 26.63
C TYR A 121 -25.32 1.27 25.58
N GLN A 122 -25.06 1.04 24.29
CA GLN A 122 -25.49 1.96 23.22
C GLN A 122 -27.01 2.08 23.12
N GLN A 123 -27.74 0.98 23.33
CA GLN A 123 -29.21 0.98 23.33
C GLN A 123 -29.77 1.74 24.54
N HIS A 124 -29.23 1.51 25.74
CA HIS A 124 -29.65 2.21 26.96
C HIS A 124 -29.25 3.70 26.99
N ALA A 125 -28.13 4.07 26.35
CA ALA A 125 -27.76 5.47 26.14
C ALA A 125 -28.71 6.22 25.18
N GLY A 126 -29.30 5.53 24.19
CA GLY A 126 -30.29 6.11 23.27
C GLY A 126 -31.65 6.39 23.90
N GLU A 127 -32.07 5.60 24.90
CA GLU A 127 -33.34 5.80 25.61
C GLU A 127 -33.31 6.97 26.59
N SER A 128 -32.16 7.25 27.22
CA SER A 128 -31.99 8.41 28.11
C SER A 128 -32.01 9.74 27.33
N VAL A 129 -31.51 9.76 26.09
CA VAL A 129 -31.57 10.94 25.20
C VAL A 129 -32.98 11.19 24.64
N LYS A 130 -33.76 10.13 24.35
CA LYS A 130 -35.16 10.25 23.90
C LYS A 130 -36.09 10.81 24.99
N LYS A 131 -35.78 10.60 26.27
CA LYS A 131 -36.52 11.21 27.39
C LYS A 131 -36.29 12.72 27.48
N ASN A 132 -35.12 13.22 27.07
CA ASN A 132 -34.83 14.67 27.04
C ASN A 132 -35.32 15.39 25.77
N ARG A 133 -35.46 14.73 24.62
CA ARG A 133 -36.00 15.36 23.39
C ARG A 133 -37.52 15.63 23.42
N LYS A 134 -38.30 14.93 24.24
CA LYS A 134 -39.74 15.19 24.39
C LYS A 134 -40.07 16.48 25.17
N ALA A 135 -39.09 17.11 25.79
CA ALA A 135 -39.27 18.37 26.53
C ALA A 135 -39.06 19.64 25.66
N GLN A 136 -38.64 19.51 24.39
CA GLN A 136 -38.21 20.66 23.58
C GLN A 136 -38.73 20.63 22.14
N SER A 137 -39.96 20.18 21.93
CA SER A 137 -40.67 20.32 20.65
C SER A 137 -42.05 20.93 20.86
N ILE A 138 -42.07 22.19 21.25
CA ILE A 138 -43.20 23.08 20.99
C ILE A 138 -42.60 24.33 20.34
N LYS A 139 -43.17 24.69 19.17
CA LYS A 139 -42.99 25.94 18.42
C LYS A 139 -42.06 25.85 17.19
N SER A 140 -42.66 25.56 16.04
CA SER A 140 -42.43 26.32 14.82
C SER A 140 -43.49 25.94 13.77
N GLU A 141 -44.63 26.63 13.79
CA GLU A 141 -45.57 26.71 12.66
C GLU A 141 -45.01 27.74 11.68
N TYR A 142 -44.34 27.32 10.61
CA TYR A 142 -44.09 28.09 9.39
C TYR A 142 -43.73 27.10 8.28
N GLU A 143 -44.74 26.42 7.75
CA GLU A 143 -44.57 25.34 6.77
C GLU A 143 -45.60 25.53 5.65
N GLU A 144 -45.45 26.57 4.83
CA GLU A 144 -46.25 26.66 3.58
C GLU A 144 -45.61 27.50 2.45
N SER A 145 -44.28 27.62 2.42
CA SER A 145 -43.58 28.29 1.28
C SER A 145 -42.16 27.79 1.00
N VAL A 146 -41.82 26.56 1.42
CA VAL A 146 -40.48 25.95 1.26
C VAL A 146 -40.43 24.88 0.17
N ASP A 147 -41.57 24.30 -0.20
CA ASP A 147 -41.64 23.09 -1.03
C ASP A 147 -41.10 23.29 -2.47
N GLN A 148 -41.31 24.48 -3.06
CA GLN A 148 -40.82 24.76 -4.43
C GLN A 148 -39.35 25.24 -4.50
N ARG A 149 -38.75 25.65 -3.37
CA ARG A 149 -37.32 26.02 -3.30
C ARG A 149 -36.44 24.82 -2.99
N ALA A 150 -36.91 23.89 -2.16
CA ALA A 150 -36.19 22.68 -1.81
C ALA A 150 -35.93 21.77 -3.04
N ASP A 151 -36.92 21.59 -3.91
CA ASP A 151 -36.77 20.76 -5.13
C ASP A 151 -35.74 21.33 -6.11
N LEU A 152 -35.66 22.66 -6.27
CA LEU A 152 -34.69 23.31 -7.16
C LEU A 152 -33.27 23.30 -6.57
N GLU A 153 -33.12 23.41 -5.25
CA GLU A 153 -31.82 23.36 -4.56
C GLU A 153 -31.26 21.93 -4.58
N GLU A 154 -32.11 20.91 -4.37
CA GLU A 154 -31.73 19.49 -4.38
C GLU A 154 -31.32 19.02 -5.80
N ASP A 155 -32.00 19.49 -6.85
CA ASP A 155 -31.60 19.23 -8.24
C ASP A 155 -30.27 19.92 -8.62
N PHE A 156 -30.00 21.12 -8.08
CA PHE A 156 -28.74 21.83 -8.30
C PHE A 156 -27.57 21.15 -7.60
N GLU A 157 -27.78 20.66 -6.38
CA GLU A 157 -26.78 19.88 -5.63
C GLU A 157 -26.47 18.54 -6.31
N ARG A 158 -27.50 17.83 -6.81
CA ARG A 158 -27.31 16.59 -7.59
C ARG A 158 -26.54 16.83 -8.88
N TYR A 159 -26.87 17.88 -9.63
CA TYR A 159 -26.15 18.25 -10.86
C TYR A 159 -24.70 18.65 -10.58
N ALA A 160 -24.45 19.41 -9.50
CA ALA A 160 -23.09 19.79 -9.09
C ALA A 160 -22.26 18.56 -8.66
N ALA A 161 -22.87 17.62 -7.92
CA ALA A 161 -22.24 16.37 -7.52
C ALA A 161 -21.93 15.48 -8.74
N GLU A 162 -22.85 15.38 -9.71
CA GLU A 162 -22.64 14.62 -10.95
C GLU A 162 -21.52 15.21 -11.81
N GLN A 163 -21.43 16.55 -11.92
CA GLN A 163 -20.30 17.20 -12.59
C GLN A 163 -18.97 16.96 -11.90
N GLN A 164 -18.93 16.96 -10.56
CA GLN A 164 -17.71 16.66 -9.81
C GLN A 164 -17.28 15.20 -10.03
N GLN A 165 -18.21 14.25 -9.95
CA GLN A 165 -17.94 12.84 -10.22
C GLN A 165 -17.47 12.62 -11.66
N ALA A 166 -18.08 13.27 -12.66
CA ALA A 166 -17.65 13.19 -14.05
C ALA A 166 -16.23 13.74 -14.26
N ARG A 167 -15.87 14.84 -13.59
CA ARG A 167 -14.50 15.40 -13.64
C ARG A 167 -13.48 14.47 -12.99
N GLU A 168 -13.81 13.87 -11.85
CA GLU A 168 -12.95 12.92 -11.16
C GLU A 168 -12.73 11.66 -12.01
N GLN A 169 -13.79 11.09 -12.58
CA GLN A 169 -13.73 9.95 -13.48
C GLN A 169 -12.89 10.27 -14.72
N ALA A 170 -13.10 11.44 -15.36
CA ALA A 170 -12.28 11.86 -16.51
C ALA A 170 -10.80 12.03 -16.15
N LYS A 171 -10.49 12.51 -14.95
CA LYS A 171 -9.12 12.64 -14.45
C LYS A 171 -8.49 11.26 -14.23
N GLN A 172 -9.21 10.33 -13.62
CA GLN A 172 -8.76 8.94 -13.41
C GLN A 172 -8.54 8.22 -14.74
N GLN A 173 -9.47 8.32 -15.69
CA GLN A 173 -9.34 7.72 -17.02
C GLN A 173 -8.13 8.27 -17.78
N ARG A 174 -7.92 9.59 -17.78
CA ARG A 174 -6.72 10.19 -18.39
C ARG A 174 -5.43 9.70 -17.73
N GLN A 175 -5.44 9.48 -16.42
CA GLN A 175 -4.28 8.96 -15.71
C GLN A 175 -4.03 7.48 -16.04
N GLN A 176 -5.08 6.67 -16.15
CA GLN A 176 -5.00 5.27 -16.57
C GLN A 176 -4.47 5.17 -18.01
N GLN A 177 -5.06 5.91 -18.96
CA GLN A 177 -4.58 5.94 -20.35
C GLN A 177 -3.10 6.35 -20.46
N LYS A 178 -2.66 7.34 -19.68
CA LYS A 178 -1.23 7.71 -19.62
C LYS A 178 -0.34 6.59 -19.11
N ARG A 179 -0.79 5.81 -18.12
CA ARG A 179 -0.06 4.66 -17.60
C ARG A 179 0.00 3.54 -18.62
N GLU A 180 -1.13 3.19 -19.22
CA GLU A 180 -1.21 2.16 -20.26
C GLU A 180 -0.32 2.51 -21.46
N GLN A 181 -0.35 3.75 -21.93
CA GLN A 181 0.55 4.20 -23.00
C GLN A 181 2.02 4.09 -22.59
N ALA A 182 2.38 4.44 -21.36
CA ALA A 182 3.73 4.29 -20.86
C ALA A 182 4.17 2.82 -20.78
N GLU A 183 3.29 1.93 -20.32
CA GLU A 183 3.54 0.48 -20.26
C GLU A 183 3.69 -0.14 -21.64
N GLN A 184 2.83 0.24 -22.60
CA GLN A 184 2.95 -0.20 -24.00
C GLN A 184 4.28 0.26 -24.62
N MET A 185 4.66 1.53 -24.43
CA MET A 185 5.94 2.05 -24.88
C MET A 185 7.12 1.33 -24.21
N ALA A 186 7.02 1.00 -22.92
CA ALA A 186 8.03 0.24 -22.21
C ALA A 186 8.16 -1.19 -22.76
N ALA A 187 7.04 -1.86 -23.02
CA ALA A 187 7.02 -3.21 -23.61
C ALA A 187 7.61 -3.23 -25.03
N GLN A 188 7.29 -2.23 -25.86
CA GLN A 188 7.87 -2.08 -27.19
C GLN A 188 9.39 -1.81 -27.13
N SER A 189 9.81 -0.95 -26.20
CA SER A 189 11.23 -0.67 -25.94
C SER A 189 11.96 -1.94 -25.51
N LEU A 190 11.37 -2.72 -24.60
CA LEU A 190 11.91 -3.96 -24.08
C LEU A 190 12.17 -4.98 -25.20
N LYS A 191 11.18 -5.22 -26.07
CA LYS A 191 11.34 -6.09 -27.24
C LYS A 191 12.44 -5.59 -28.17
N THR A 192 12.50 -4.29 -28.42
CA THR A 192 13.48 -3.68 -29.32
C THR A 192 14.91 -3.84 -28.78
N VAL A 193 15.11 -3.57 -27.48
CA VAL A 193 16.42 -3.71 -26.82
C VAL A 193 16.85 -5.17 -26.82
N TYR A 194 15.96 -6.11 -26.48
CA TYR A 194 16.27 -7.53 -26.50
C TYR A 194 16.69 -8.02 -27.89
N LEU A 195 15.95 -7.65 -28.95
CA LEU A 195 16.30 -8.02 -30.32
C LEU A 195 17.66 -7.46 -30.75
N LYS A 196 17.99 -6.23 -30.33
CA LYS A 196 19.31 -5.65 -30.57
C LYS A 196 20.40 -6.46 -29.88
N ILE A 197 20.23 -6.79 -28.60
CA ILE A 197 21.17 -7.62 -27.85
C ILE A 197 21.35 -8.98 -28.53
N ALA A 198 20.26 -9.69 -28.81
CA ALA A 198 20.27 -10.99 -29.50
C ALA A 198 21.03 -10.94 -30.84
N ALA A 199 20.84 -9.88 -31.63
CA ALA A 199 21.57 -9.68 -32.88
C ALA A 199 23.07 -9.42 -32.68
N MET A 200 23.48 -8.86 -31.53
CA MET A 200 24.90 -8.60 -31.20
C MET A 200 25.64 -9.84 -30.67
N ILE A 201 24.96 -10.74 -29.95
CA ILE A 201 25.57 -11.88 -29.24
C ILE A 201 25.12 -13.25 -29.77
N HIS A 202 24.57 -13.32 -30.98
CA HIS A 202 24.07 -14.58 -31.53
C HIS A 202 25.20 -15.63 -31.61
N PRO A 203 25.08 -16.80 -30.94
CA PRO A 203 26.16 -17.78 -30.82
C PRO A 203 26.59 -18.40 -32.16
N ASP A 204 25.67 -18.41 -33.13
CA ASP A 204 25.89 -19.00 -34.47
C ASP A 204 26.76 -18.14 -35.40
N ARG A 205 27.10 -16.91 -34.99
CA ARG A 205 27.97 -16.00 -35.75
C ARG A 205 29.45 -16.07 -35.34
N GLU A 206 29.77 -16.84 -34.30
CA GLU A 206 31.14 -16.94 -33.78
C GLU A 206 31.80 -18.26 -34.21
N GLN A 207 33.01 -18.18 -34.75
CA GLN A 207 33.80 -19.35 -35.14
C GLN A 207 34.71 -19.87 -34.00
N ASP A 208 34.99 -19.04 -32.99
CA ASP A 208 35.77 -19.41 -31.81
C ASP A 208 34.89 -20.11 -30.76
N GLU A 209 35.19 -21.37 -30.42
CA GLU A 209 34.43 -22.18 -29.45
C GLU A 209 34.35 -21.56 -28.04
N THR A 210 35.40 -20.89 -27.58
CA THR A 210 35.42 -20.23 -26.26
C THR A 210 34.50 -19.01 -26.21
N LYS A 211 34.58 -18.13 -27.23
CA LYS A 211 33.71 -16.96 -27.35
C LYS A 211 32.25 -17.36 -27.61
N LYS A 212 32.02 -18.51 -28.24
CA LYS A 212 30.68 -19.08 -28.44
C LYS A 212 30.02 -19.43 -27.11
N GLN A 213 30.75 -20.05 -26.18
CA GLN A 213 30.24 -20.35 -24.83
C GLN A 213 29.89 -19.08 -24.06
N GLU A 214 30.78 -18.09 -24.03
CA GLU A 214 30.53 -16.78 -23.38
C GLU A 214 29.28 -16.08 -23.97
N LYS A 215 29.14 -16.10 -25.30
CA LYS A 215 27.97 -15.54 -25.99
C LYS A 215 26.68 -16.31 -25.68
N THR A 216 26.74 -17.63 -25.55
CA THR A 216 25.59 -18.44 -25.13
C THR A 216 25.14 -18.09 -23.72
N GLU A 217 26.07 -17.90 -22.77
CA GLU A 217 25.73 -17.49 -21.41
C GLU A 217 25.08 -16.11 -21.36
N LEU A 218 25.68 -15.12 -22.05
CA LEU A 218 25.11 -13.77 -22.14
C LEU A 218 23.73 -13.77 -22.81
N PHE A 219 23.52 -14.62 -23.81
CA PHE A 219 22.23 -14.79 -24.47
C PHE A 219 21.18 -15.36 -23.51
N GLN A 220 21.52 -16.40 -22.74
CA GLN A 220 20.63 -16.95 -21.72
C GLN A 220 20.26 -15.91 -20.66
N GLN A 221 21.22 -15.13 -20.18
CA GLN A 221 20.97 -14.04 -19.24
C GLN A 221 20.05 -12.97 -19.83
N ALA A 222 20.23 -12.61 -21.10
CA ALA A 222 19.34 -11.68 -21.80
C ALA A 222 17.91 -12.23 -21.92
N SER A 223 17.76 -13.53 -22.23
CA SER A 223 16.44 -14.18 -22.30
C SER A 223 15.74 -14.21 -20.93
N GLN A 224 16.46 -14.53 -19.86
CA GLN A 224 15.89 -14.49 -18.50
C GLN A 224 15.46 -13.08 -18.08
N ALA A 225 16.23 -12.06 -18.43
CA ALA A 225 15.86 -10.67 -18.16
C ALA A 225 14.63 -10.24 -18.97
N TYR A 226 14.52 -10.71 -20.22
CA TYR A 226 13.35 -10.49 -21.06
C TYR A 226 12.09 -11.12 -20.46
N GLU A 227 12.17 -12.38 -19.99
CA GLU A 227 11.06 -13.07 -19.31
C GLU A 227 10.62 -12.35 -18.04
N LYS A 228 11.57 -11.83 -17.26
CA LYS A 228 11.31 -11.04 -16.04
C LYS A 228 10.85 -9.61 -16.32
N GLN A 229 10.72 -9.22 -17.59
CA GLN A 229 10.43 -7.85 -18.02
C GLN A 229 11.42 -6.80 -17.46
N ASP A 230 12.68 -7.20 -17.21
CA ASP A 230 13.72 -6.32 -16.65
C ASP A 230 14.40 -5.50 -17.75
N LEU A 231 13.70 -4.44 -18.19
CA LEU A 231 14.23 -3.47 -19.16
C LEU A 231 15.55 -2.84 -18.70
N PHE A 232 15.74 -2.66 -17.40
CA PHE A 232 16.94 -2.05 -16.86
C PHE A 232 18.17 -2.94 -17.07
N TYR A 233 18.06 -4.24 -16.77
CA TYR A 233 19.13 -5.19 -17.03
C TYR A 233 19.50 -5.26 -18.51
N LEU A 234 18.48 -5.29 -19.38
CA LEU A 234 18.69 -5.31 -20.83
C LEU A 234 19.43 -4.05 -21.31
N LEU A 235 19.04 -2.85 -20.85
CA LEU A 235 19.75 -1.62 -21.20
C LEU A 235 21.22 -1.61 -20.72
N LYS A 236 21.48 -2.15 -19.52
CA LYS A 236 22.85 -2.30 -18.99
C LYS A 236 23.67 -3.26 -19.85
N LEU A 237 23.11 -4.41 -20.21
CA LEU A 237 23.76 -5.40 -21.06
C LEU A 237 24.03 -4.84 -22.47
N GLN A 238 23.06 -4.13 -23.07
CA GLN A 238 23.26 -3.46 -24.37
C GLN A 238 24.43 -2.48 -24.30
N LEU A 239 24.51 -1.65 -23.25
CA LEU A 239 25.58 -0.68 -23.09
C LEU A 239 26.96 -1.36 -22.97
N GLN A 240 27.06 -2.46 -22.20
CA GLN A 240 28.29 -3.23 -22.07
C GLN A 240 28.74 -3.82 -23.41
N LEU A 241 27.79 -4.37 -24.18
CA LEU A 241 28.07 -4.93 -25.51
C LEU A 241 28.49 -3.86 -26.52
N GLU A 242 27.87 -2.67 -26.48
CA GLU A 242 28.26 -1.54 -27.33
C GLU A 242 29.68 -1.03 -26.99
N GLN A 243 30.02 -0.97 -25.70
CA GLN A 243 31.37 -0.60 -25.26
C GLN A 243 32.42 -1.63 -25.73
N ASN A 244 32.09 -2.93 -25.65
CA ASN A 244 32.98 -3.99 -26.12
C ASN A 244 33.12 -4.03 -27.65
N LYS A 245 32.07 -3.66 -28.40
CA LYS A 245 32.14 -3.57 -29.87
C LYS A 245 33.01 -2.42 -30.38
N GLY A 246 33.11 -1.32 -29.64
CA GLY A 246 34.02 -0.21 -29.96
C GLY A 246 35.50 -0.56 -29.86
N LEU A 247 35.83 -1.76 -29.35
CA LEU A 247 37.17 -2.30 -29.19
C LEU A 247 37.53 -3.36 -30.26
N GLY A 248 36.59 -3.71 -31.14
CA GLY A 248 36.76 -4.70 -32.21
C GLY A 248 36.83 -4.05 -33.58
N VAL A 249 37.96 -3.38 -33.88
CA VAL A 249 38.48 -3.18 -35.23
C VAL A 249 39.89 -3.73 -35.25
#